data_AF-A0A285SKH5-F1
#
_entry.id   AF-A0A285SKH5-F1
#
_cell.length_a   1.000
_cell.length_b   1.000
_cell.length_c   1.000
_cell.angle_alpha   90.00
_cell.angle_beta   90.00
_cell.angle_gamma   90.00
#
_symmetry.space_group_name_H-M   'P 1'
#
loop_
_entity.id
_entity.type
_entity.pdbx_description
1 polymer ?
#
loop_
_entity_poly.entity_id
_entity_poly.type
_entity_poly.pdbx_seq_one_letter_code
_entity_poly.pdbx_strand_id
1 'polypeptide(L)'
;MEDLLWEQPQAAVMNARLFGETLVNMIFEQENMNEVYPLKQWEKINRLYNHDIIQDDMFKRFEYIRKNGNIAVHQITDLDLEVAKQAHQFIFDLGVWYTEVYFSYEFTAPVYELPAKQIQEPQIFQEWMEEHQKKIAEIEKQLEELKLEKQQISGKEENKIKTQKAPKDERTVPLEQFKDTFKKANFDWKKTTKKAAEFKHMEFEERDAEAYVYLIDNVMPTIVVHPTLIAKEPELEEMASDPMKSTALTKFPKKIEENTMKSNFGHPFTFQTNGDLEAILLRIGEVLQARTQ
;
A
#
# COMPACT_ATOMS: atom_id res chain seq x y z
N MET A 1 -7.41 5.38 18.51
CA MET A 1 -6.90 6.49 17.67
C MET A 1 -6.03 7.43 18.50
N GLU A 2 -6.40 7.69 19.76
CA GLU A 2 -5.71 8.65 20.64
C GLU A 2 -4.22 8.36 20.84
N ASP A 3 -3.84 7.09 21.08
CA ASP A 3 -2.43 6.69 21.21
C ASP A 3 -1.65 6.88 19.89
N LEU A 4 -2.31 6.67 18.75
CA LEU A 4 -1.71 6.80 17.42
C LEU A 4 -1.52 8.26 16.99
N LEU A 5 -2.25 9.22 17.57
CA LEU A 5 -2.18 10.62 17.18
C LEU A 5 -0.76 11.19 17.32
N TRP A 6 -0.10 10.82 18.43
CA TRP A 6 1.22 11.34 18.78
C TRP A 6 2.37 10.52 18.20
N GLU A 7 2.19 9.20 18.08
CA GLU A 7 3.22 8.28 17.61
C GLU A 7 3.21 8.11 16.09
N GLN A 8 2.02 8.10 15.49
CA GLN A 8 1.80 7.79 14.07
C GLN A 8 0.72 8.71 13.46
N PRO A 9 1.01 10.01 13.25
CA PRO A 9 0.05 10.99 12.73
C PRO A 9 -0.61 10.56 11.40
N GLN A 10 0.15 9.91 10.53
CA GLN A 10 -0.33 9.37 9.26
C GLN A 10 -1.43 8.31 9.47
N ALA A 11 -1.22 7.37 10.40
CA ALA A 11 -2.20 6.34 10.73
C ALA A 11 -3.47 6.94 11.35
N ALA A 12 -3.32 7.98 12.19
CA ALA A 12 -4.46 8.71 12.74
C ALA A 12 -5.33 9.35 11.64
N VAL A 13 -4.71 10.00 10.64
CA VAL A 13 -5.45 10.59 9.51
C VAL A 13 -6.08 9.53 8.59
N MET A 14 -5.42 8.40 8.36
CA MET A 14 -6.01 7.27 7.63
C MET A 14 -7.26 6.73 8.32
N ASN A 15 -7.19 6.54 9.64
CA ASN A 15 -8.33 6.11 10.44
C ASN A 15 -9.46 7.15 10.44
N ALA A 16 -9.12 8.44 10.43
CA ALA A 16 -10.12 9.51 10.33
C ALA A 16 -10.88 9.46 9.00
N ARG A 17 -10.20 9.16 7.88
CA ARG A 17 -10.87 8.92 6.59
C ARG A 17 -11.81 7.73 6.67
N LEU A 18 -11.37 6.59 7.20
CA LEU A 18 -12.21 5.39 7.32
C LEU A 18 -13.47 5.66 8.15
N PHE A 19 -13.34 6.40 9.25
CA PHE A 19 -14.47 6.85 10.06
C PHE A 19 -15.45 7.68 9.22
N GLY A 20 -14.96 8.68 8.48
CA GLY A 20 -15.79 9.50 7.61
C GLY A 20 -16.50 8.70 6.50
N GLU A 21 -15.82 7.71 5.91
CA GLU A 21 -16.41 6.80 4.92
C GLU A 21 -17.54 5.97 5.50
N THR A 22 -17.32 5.44 6.71
CA THR A 22 -18.32 4.66 7.43
C THR A 22 -19.54 5.52 7.76
N LEU A 23 -19.31 6.72 8.27
CA LEU A 23 -20.38 7.65 8.66
C LEU A 23 -21.23 8.06 7.45
N VAL A 24 -20.61 8.38 6.32
CA VAL A 24 -21.33 8.69 5.08
C VAL A 24 -22.17 7.51 4.62
N ASN A 25 -21.66 6.28 4.69
CA ASN A 25 -22.45 5.10 4.33
C ASN A 25 -23.65 4.92 5.25
N MET A 26 -23.48 5.12 6.56
CA MET A 26 -24.59 5.06 7.53
C MET A 26 -25.67 6.12 7.22
N ILE A 27 -25.27 7.35 6.89
CA ILE A 27 -26.20 8.41 6.48
C ILE A 27 -26.96 7.99 5.20
N PHE A 28 -26.26 7.48 4.19
CA PHE A 28 -26.89 7.00 2.96
C PHE A 28 -27.94 5.92 3.21
N GLU A 29 -27.66 4.99 4.11
CA GLU A 29 -28.59 3.94 4.51
C GLU A 29 -29.81 4.52 5.22
N GLN A 30 -29.61 5.43 6.18
CA GLN A 30 -30.72 6.04 6.93
C GLN A 30 -31.59 6.96 6.06
N GLU A 31 -30.98 7.69 5.13
CA GLU A 31 -31.68 8.57 4.18
C GLU A 31 -32.27 7.82 2.98
N ASN A 32 -32.14 6.48 2.92
CA ASN A 32 -32.57 5.63 1.81
C ASN A 32 -32.04 6.10 0.44
N MET A 33 -30.78 6.57 0.40
CA MET A 33 -30.12 7.06 -0.81
C MET A 33 -29.26 6.00 -1.51
N ASN A 34 -29.42 4.73 -1.14
CA ASN A 34 -28.68 3.63 -1.73
C ASN A 34 -29.03 3.48 -3.21
N GLU A 35 -28.00 3.42 -4.04
CA GLU A 35 -28.12 3.38 -5.49
C GLU A 35 -27.87 1.98 -6.04
N VAL A 36 -28.40 1.73 -7.24
CA VAL A 36 -28.14 0.50 -8.00
C VAL A 36 -26.66 0.36 -8.33
N TYR A 37 -25.95 1.48 -8.49
CA TYR A 37 -24.52 1.53 -8.81
C TYR A 37 -23.69 2.12 -7.66
N PRO A 38 -22.50 1.55 -7.37
CA PRO A 38 -21.64 2.05 -6.30
C PRO A 38 -21.07 3.43 -6.65
N LEU A 39 -21.29 4.39 -5.75
CA LEU A 39 -20.74 5.74 -5.83
C LEU A 39 -19.38 5.83 -5.14
N LYS A 40 -18.47 6.63 -5.69
CA LYS A 40 -17.20 7.00 -5.04
C LYS A 40 -17.49 7.88 -3.82
N GLN A 41 -16.58 7.86 -2.84
CA GLN A 41 -16.77 8.59 -1.59
C GLN A 41 -17.02 10.10 -1.79
N TRP A 42 -16.30 10.74 -2.71
CA TRP A 42 -16.48 12.17 -2.98
C TRP A 42 -17.85 12.47 -3.64
N GLU A 43 -18.39 11.55 -4.45
CA GLU A 43 -19.72 11.66 -5.05
C GLU A 43 -20.79 11.55 -3.99
N LYS A 44 -20.61 10.62 -3.03
CA LYS A 44 -21.50 10.49 -1.88
C LYS A 44 -21.55 11.76 -1.05
N ILE A 45 -20.40 12.31 -0.67
CA ILE A 45 -20.30 13.56 0.11
C ILE A 45 -20.97 14.72 -0.65
N ASN A 46 -20.66 14.89 -1.94
CA ASN A 46 -21.29 15.93 -2.76
C ASN A 46 -22.81 15.77 -2.85
N ARG A 47 -23.30 14.54 -2.91
CA ARG A 47 -24.74 14.29 -2.98
C ARG A 47 -25.44 14.65 -1.68
N LEU A 48 -24.88 14.28 -0.53
CA LEU A 48 -25.41 14.71 0.78
C LEU A 48 -25.50 16.24 0.86
N TYR A 49 -24.47 16.93 0.36
CA TYR A 49 -24.44 18.38 0.36
C TYR A 49 -25.46 19.00 -0.61
N ASN A 50 -25.53 18.49 -1.84
CA ASN A 50 -26.46 18.99 -2.86
C ASN A 50 -27.94 18.72 -2.55
N HIS A 51 -28.22 17.74 -1.67
CA HIS A 51 -29.55 17.44 -1.17
C HIS A 51 -29.84 18.09 0.20
N ASP A 52 -28.98 19.01 0.66
CA ASP A 52 -29.10 19.74 1.93
C ASP A 52 -29.13 18.85 3.20
N ILE A 53 -28.69 17.59 3.10
CA ILE A 53 -28.61 16.64 4.23
C ILE A 53 -27.46 17.04 5.16
N ILE A 54 -26.33 17.46 4.58
CA ILE A 54 -25.20 18.01 5.32
C ILE A 54 -25.01 19.48 4.97
N GLN A 55 -24.70 20.29 5.97
CA GLN A 55 -24.41 21.71 5.80
C GLN A 55 -22.93 21.93 5.39
N ASP A 56 -22.61 23.14 4.92
CA ASP A 56 -21.27 23.50 4.41
C ASP A 56 -20.13 23.21 5.40
N ASP A 57 -20.36 23.39 6.71
CA ASP A 57 -19.38 23.06 7.74
C ASP A 57 -19.07 21.55 7.79
N MET A 58 -20.11 20.70 7.76
CA MET A 58 -19.96 19.24 7.73
C MET A 58 -19.31 18.77 6.43
N PHE A 59 -19.73 19.36 5.30
CA PHE A 59 -19.13 19.09 4.00
C PHE A 59 -17.63 19.37 3.99
N LYS A 60 -17.21 20.53 4.51
CA LYS A 60 -15.79 20.89 4.61
C LYS A 60 -15.00 19.92 5.48
N ARG A 61 -15.57 19.45 6.59
CA ARG A 61 -14.94 18.47 7.48
C ARG A 61 -14.76 17.11 6.80
N PHE A 62 -15.80 16.60 6.14
CA PHE A 62 -15.71 15.37 5.34
C PHE A 62 -14.68 15.49 4.21
N GLU A 63 -14.68 16.58 3.46
CA GLU A 63 -13.70 16.83 2.41
C GLU A 63 -12.28 16.94 2.95
N TYR A 64 -12.10 17.55 4.13
CA TYR A 64 -10.80 17.67 4.79
C TYR A 64 -10.23 16.30 5.14
N ILE A 65 -10.99 15.46 5.86
CA ILE A 65 -10.50 14.12 6.25
C ILE A 65 -10.32 13.22 5.02
N ARG A 66 -11.15 13.37 3.98
CA ARG A 66 -10.98 12.60 2.73
C ARG A 66 -9.71 13.00 1.98
N LYS A 67 -9.48 14.31 1.77
CA LYS A 67 -8.31 14.82 1.04
C LYS A 67 -7.02 14.51 1.79
N ASN A 68 -6.96 14.80 3.09
CA ASN A 68 -5.77 14.53 3.91
C ASN A 68 -5.56 13.02 4.11
N GLY A 69 -6.63 12.23 4.24
CA GLY A 69 -6.57 10.77 4.24
C GLY A 69 -5.96 10.19 2.97
N ASN A 70 -6.39 10.66 1.80
CA ASN A 70 -5.83 10.22 0.53
C ASN A 70 -4.35 10.61 0.39
N ILE A 71 -3.99 11.82 0.84
CA ILE A 71 -2.58 12.25 0.90
C ILE A 71 -1.77 11.33 1.81
N ALA A 72 -2.27 11.04 3.01
CA ALA A 72 -1.63 10.16 3.98
C ALA A 72 -1.44 8.73 3.45
N VAL A 73 -2.30 8.24 2.57
CA VAL A 73 -2.15 6.91 1.94
C VAL A 73 -1.12 6.91 0.82
N HIS A 74 -1.08 7.97 -0.01
CA HIS A 74 -0.32 7.96 -1.25
C HIS A 74 1.03 8.69 -1.20
N GLN A 75 1.25 9.57 -0.22
CA GLN A 75 2.50 10.33 -0.09
C GLN A 75 3.37 9.76 1.04
N ILE A 76 4.65 9.50 0.72
CA ILE A 76 5.68 9.06 1.68
C ILE A 76 6.36 10.31 2.25
N THR A 77 5.57 11.28 2.67
CA THR A 77 6.05 12.52 3.26
C THR A 77 5.57 12.56 4.69
N ASP A 78 6.45 12.97 5.61
CA ASP A 78 6.10 13.13 7.02
C ASP A 78 4.89 14.06 7.12
N LEU A 79 3.76 13.49 7.53
CA LEU A 79 2.51 14.22 7.70
C LEU A 79 2.63 15.15 8.91
N ASP A 80 2.25 16.40 8.73
CA ASP A 80 2.22 17.38 9.82
C ASP A 80 1.27 16.92 10.94
N LEU A 81 1.76 16.97 12.18
CA LEU A 81 1.00 16.63 13.38
C LEU A 81 -0.25 17.51 13.52
N GLU A 82 -0.19 18.77 13.08
CA GLU A 82 -1.35 19.66 13.12
C GLU A 82 -2.49 19.18 12.20
N VAL A 83 -2.15 18.56 11.06
CA VAL A 83 -3.15 17.93 10.18
C VAL A 83 -3.83 16.75 10.87
N ALA A 84 -3.06 15.96 11.61
CA ALA A 84 -3.60 14.83 12.38
C ALA A 84 -4.50 15.29 13.54
N LYS A 85 -4.10 16.34 14.28
CA LYS A 85 -4.93 16.92 15.35
C LYS A 85 -6.23 17.51 14.79
N GLN A 86 -6.16 18.18 13.65
CA GLN A 86 -7.34 18.74 13.00
C GLN A 86 -8.29 17.65 12.52
N ALA A 87 -7.76 16.56 11.93
CA ALA A 87 -8.55 15.41 11.53
C ALA A 87 -9.22 14.73 12.73
N HIS A 88 -8.51 14.61 13.86
CA HIS A 88 -9.05 14.10 15.13
C HIS A 88 -10.22 14.97 15.64
N GLN A 89 -10.07 16.29 15.61
CA GLN A 89 -11.18 17.18 15.97
C GLN A 89 -12.37 17.01 15.02
N PHE A 90 -12.12 16.87 13.71
CA PHE A 90 -13.20 16.74 12.73
C PHE A 90 -13.98 15.45 12.84
N ILE A 91 -13.35 14.32 13.19
CA ILE A 91 -14.12 13.09 13.45
C ILE A 91 -15.01 13.23 14.68
N PHE A 92 -14.55 13.95 15.71
CA PHE A 92 -15.34 14.21 16.91
C PHE A 92 -16.56 15.07 16.55
N ASP A 93 -16.35 16.18 15.85
CA ASP A 93 -17.42 17.08 15.44
C ASP A 93 -18.45 16.38 14.53
N LEU A 94 -17.98 15.55 13.60
CA LEU A 94 -18.85 14.74 12.73
C LEU A 94 -19.64 13.69 13.52
N GLY A 95 -19.02 13.04 14.52
CA GLY A 95 -19.68 12.05 15.37
C GLY A 95 -20.74 12.68 16.29
N VAL A 96 -20.44 13.86 16.85
CA VAL A 96 -21.40 14.66 17.62
C VAL A 96 -22.59 15.03 16.75
N TRP A 97 -22.32 15.66 15.59
CA TRP A 97 -23.38 16.07 14.66
C TRP A 97 -24.26 14.88 14.24
N TYR A 98 -23.67 13.74 13.90
CA TYR A 98 -24.44 12.56 13.53
C TYR A 98 -25.33 12.07 14.67
N THR A 99 -24.83 12.08 15.90
CA THR A 99 -25.59 11.67 17.09
C THR A 99 -26.78 12.60 17.35
N GLU A 100 -26.56 13.91 17.21
CA GLU A 100 -27.60 14.93 17.37
C GLU A 100 -28.71 14.82 16.31
N VAL A 101 -28.34 14.52 15.05
CA VAL A 101 -29.30 14.45 13.95
C VAL A 101 -30.03 13.09 13.91
N TYR A 102 -29.31 11.99 14.10
CA TYR A 102 -29.83 10.66 13.80
C TYR A 102 -30.11 9.77 15.02
N PHE A 103 -29.57 10.10 16.20
CA PHE A 103 -29.68 9.21 17.36
C PHE A 103 -30.62 9.76 18.45
N SER A 104 -30.35 10.96 18.96
CA SER A 104 -31.18 11.54 20.04
C SER A 104 -31.10 13.05 20.10
N TYR A 105 -32.27 13.69 20.07
CA TYR A 105 -32.42 15.13 20.29
C TYR A 105 -32.14 15.58 21.74
N GLU A 106 -32.08 14.63 22.68
CA GLU A 106 -31.71 14.90 24.08
C GLU A 106 -30.20 14.71 24.34
N PHE A 107 -29.45 14.31 23.31
CA PHE A 107 -28.00 14.18 23.43
C PHE A 107 -27.37 15.54 23.73
N THR A 108 -26.49 15.56 24.73
CA THR A 108 -25.67 16.74 25.06
C THR A 108 -24.23 16.41 24.69
N ALA A 109 -23.70 17.12 23.70
CA ALA A 109 -22.34 16.91 23.23
C ALA A 109 -21.32 17.13 24.37
N PRO A 110 -20.37 16.22 24.58
CA PRO A 110 -19.24 16.48 25.45
C PRO A 110 -18.37 17.59 24.84
N VAL A 111 -17.54 18.24 25.67
CA VAL A 111 -16.55 19.20 25.17
C VAL A 111 -15.41 18.42 24.53
N TYR A 112 -14.97 18.85 23.34
CA TYR A 112 -13.81 18.27 22.69
C TYR A 112 -12.55 18.46 23.53
N GLU A 113 -11.81 17.38 23.77
CA GLU A 113 -10.50 17.41 24.40
C GLU A 113 -9.47 16.75 23.49
N LEU A 114 -8.31 17.40 23.34
CA LEU A 114 -7.19 16.80 22.63
C LEU A 114 -6.49 15.80 23.57
N PRO A 115 -6.25 14.54 23.14
CA PRO A 115 -5.61 13.55 23.99
C PRO A 115 -4.23 14.04 24.45
N ALA A 116 -3.91 13.94 25.73
CA ALA A 116 -2.60 14.31 26.24
C ALA A 116 -1.52 13.40 25.61
N LYS A 117 -0.37 13.97 25.25
CA LYS A 117 0.79 13.16 24.86
C LYS A 117 1.22 12.33 26.07
N GLN A 118 1.11 11.01 26.00
CA GLN A 118 1.68 10.14 27.01
C GLN A 118 3.21 10.33 26.99
N ILE A 119 3.73 11.10 27.94
CA ILE A 119 5.16 11.13 28.22
C ILE A 119 5.42 9.84 28.98
N GLN A 120 6.00 8.83 28.32
CA GLN A 120 6.49 7.66 29.04
C GLN A 120 7.43 8.16 30.14
N GLU A 121 7.13 7.84 31.40
CA GLU A 121 7.96 8.28 32.52
C GLU A 121 9.40 7.82 32.26
N PRO A 122 10.42 8.68 32.50
CA PRO A 122 11.82 8.39 32.18
C PRO A 122 12.33 7.05 32.72
N GLN A 123 11.71 6.57 33.82
CA GLN A 123 12.03 5.31 34.48
C GLN A 123 11.59 4.08 33.66
N ILE A 124 10.40 4.10 33.06
CA ILE A 124 9.91 3.01 32.21
C ILE A 124 10.76 2.89 30.94
N PHE A 125 11.17 4.03 30.37
CA PHE A 125 12.06 4.06 29.22
C PHE A 125 13.46 3.53 29.57
N GLN A 126 13.99 3.86 30.75
CA GLN A 126 15.28 3.33 31.23
C GLN A 126 15.23 1.81 31.45
N GLU A 127 14.20 1.30 32.12
CA GLU A 127 14.01 -0.15 32.32
C GLU A 127 13.87 -0.89 30.99
N TRP A 128 13.10 -0.34 30.05
CA TRP A 128 12.94 -0.88 28.70
C TRP A 128 14.26 -0.89 27.91
N MET A 129 15.05 0.18 28.01
CA MET A 129 16.37 0.29 27.39
C MET A 129 17.37 -0.71 27.98
N GLU A 130 17.37 -0.89 29.31
CA GLU A 130 18.22 -1.87 29.98
C GLU A 130 17.83 -3.32 29.59
N GLU A 131 16.54 -3.63 29.49
CA GLU A 131 16.08 -4.94 29.03
C GLU A 131 16.49 -5.20 27.57
N HIS A 132 16.33 -4.20 26.69
CA HIS A 132 16.73 -4.31 25.29
C HIS A 132 18.24 -4.42 25.11
N GLN A 133 19.03 -3.68 25.89
CA GLN A 133 20.49 -3.82 25.88
C GLN A 133 20.94 -5.22 26.31
N LYS A 134 20.29 -5.81 27.32
CA LYS A 134 20.57 -7.20 27.73
C LYS A 134 20.22 -8.20 26.61
N LYS A 135 19.09 -8.01 25.92
CA LYS A 135 18.72 -8.85 24.77
C LYS A 135 19.69 -8.71 23.61
N ILE A 136 20.14 -7.49 23.31
CA ILE A 136 21.15 -7.23 22.28
C ILE A 136 22.46 -7.93 22.63
N ALA A 137 22.95 -7.79 23.86
CA ALA A 137 24.18 -8.46 24.29
C ALA A 137 24.09 -9.99 24.21
N GLU A 138 22.92 -10.57 24.55
CA GLU A 138 22.69 -12.00 24.43
C GLU A 138 22.67 -12.45 22.96
N ILE A 139 22.03 -11.69 22.07
CA ILE A 139 22.02 -11.95 20.62
C ILE A 139 23.43 -11.82 20.02
N GLU A 140 24.21 -10.81 20.45
CA GLU A 140 25.60 -10.63 20.03
C GLU A 140 26.47 -11.82 20.42
N LYS A 141 26.29 -12.33 21.65
CA LYS A 141 26.96 -13.52 22.14
C LYS A 141 26.59 -14.77 21.34
N GLN A 142 25.29 -14.97 21.07
CA GLN A 142 24.83 -16.08 20.23
C GLN A 142 25.36 -15.97 18.79
N LEU A 143 25.47 -14.76 18.25
CA LEU A 143 26.10 -14.49 16.95
C LEU A 143 27.59 -14.83 16.95
N GLU A 144 28.29 -14.56 18.04
CA GLU A 144 29.72 -14.85 18.19
C GLU A 144 29.96 -16.36 18.32
N GLU A 145 29.13 -17.07 19.07
CA GLU A 145 29.13 -18.54 19.16
C GLU A 145 28.87 -19.18 17.78
N LEU A 146 27.85 -18.71 17.05
CA LEU A 146 27.55 -19.18 15.68
C LEU A 146 28.67 -18.86 14.68
N LYS A 147 29.40 -17.75 14.85
CA LYS A 147 30.57 -17.41 14.02
C LYS A 147 31.74 -18.35 14.30
N LEU A 148 31.98 -18.69 15.56
CA LEU A 148 33.02 -19.63 15.96
C LEU A 148 32.70 -21.05 15.46
N GLU A 149 31.44 -21.48 15.54
CA GLU A 149 30.97 -22.74 14.94
C GLU A 149 31.15 -22.76 13.42
N LYS A 150 30.79 -21.67 12.73
CA LYS A 150 31.01 -21.54 11.27
C LYS A 150 32.48 -21.53 10.88
N GLN A 151 33.37 -20.99 11.71
CA GLN A 151 34.82 -21.02 11.46
C GLN A 151 35.41 -22.43 11.60
N GLN A 152 34.82 -23.31 12.42
CA GLN A 152 35.21 -24.72 12.50
C GLN A 152 34.68 -25.56 11.32
N ILE A 153 33.60 -25.12 10.67
CA ILE A 153 32.98 -25.81 9.53
C ILE A 153 33.52 -25.31 8.17
N SER A 154 34.08 -24.09 8.11
CA SER A 154 34.63 -23.47 6.89
C SER A 154 36.10 -23.85 6.62
N GLY A 155 36.41 -25.15 6.66
CA GLY A 155 37.64 -25.72 6.13
C GLY A 155 37.48 -26.19 4.69
N LYS A 156 36.94 -25.35 3.78
CA LYS A 156 37.07 -25.47 2.32
C LYS A 156 36.45 -24.26 1.62
N GLU A 157 37.28 -23.65 0.78
CA GLU A 157 36.96 -22.64 -0.25
C GLU A 157 36.83 -21.18 0.21
N GLU A 158 38.00 -20.62 0.56
CA GLU A 158 38.27 -19.21 0.29
C GLU A 158 38.53 -18.99 -1.20
N ASN A 159 37.81 -18.07 -1.83
CA ASN A 159 38.47 -17.07 -2.68
C ASN A 159 37.62 -15.79 -2.87
N LYS A 160 37.94 -14.82 -2.00
CA LYS A 160 38.20 -13.40 -2.27
C LYS A 160 37.39 -12.67 -3.36
N ILE A 161 36.56 -11.72 -2.92
CA ILE A 161 36.72 -10.30 -3.30
C ILE A 161 36.51 -9.42 -2.06
N LYS A 162 37.51 -8.57 -1.80
CA LYS A 162 37.59 -7.63 -0.68
C LYS A 162 36.82 -6.34 -0.98
N THR A 163 36.05 -5.89 0.01
CA THR A 163 35.73 -4.51 0.43
C THR A 163 35.91 -3.36 -0.56
N GLN A 164 34.84 -2.57 -0.75
CA GLN A 164 34.82 -1.15 -0.32
C GLN A 164 33.47 -0.43 -0.48
N LYS A 165 33.14 0.34 0.58
CA LYS A 165 32.28 1.54 0.66
C LYS A 165 30.80 1.39 0.35
N ALA A 166 29.98 1.53 1.40
CA ALA A 166 28.54 1.70 1.34
C ALA A 166 28.15 2.87 0.40
N PRO A 167 27.37 2.60 -0.66
CA PRO A 167 26.63 3.62 -1.39
C PRO A 167 25.19 3.69 -0.85
N LYS A 168 24.63 4.90 -0.89
CA LYS A 168 23.21 5.24 -0.70
C LYS A 168 22.28 4.11 -1.15
N ASP A 169 21.27 3.79 -0.34
CA ASP A 169 20.19 2.83 -0.62
C ASP A 169 19.84 2.73 -2.11
N GLU A 170 20.56 1.87 -2.84
CA GLU A 170 20.10 1.35 -4.10
C GLU A 170 19.12 0.26 -3.69
N ARG A 171 17.84 0.62 -3.61
CA ARG A 171 16.79 -0.40 -3.61
C ARG A 171 17.06 -1.29 -4.82
N THR A 172 17.05 -2.59 -4.58
CA THR A 172 17.24 -3.61 -5.60
C THR A 172 15.97 -4.42 -5.63
N VAL A 173 15.52 -4.80 -6.84
CA VAL A 173 14.31 -5.62 -7.02
C VAL A 173 14.40 -6.84 -6.11
N PRO A 174 13.40 -7.09 -5.24
CA PRO A 174 13.42 -8.15 -4.24
C PRO A 174 13.19 -9.54 -4.87
N LEU A 175 14.08 -9.94 -5.80
CA LEU A 175 13.96 -11.16 -6.58
C LEU A 175 13.88 -12.41 -5.69
N GLU A 176 14.82 -12.53 -4.75
CA GLU A 176 14.96 -13.73 -3.91
C GLU A 176 13.73 -13.95 -3.01
N GLN A 177 12.99 -12.90 -2.67
CA GLN A 177 11.79 -13.01 -1.83
C GLN A 177 10.61 -13.64 -2.59
N PHE A 178 10.47 -13.37 -3.89
CA PHE A 178 9.28 -13.72 -4.67
C PHE A 178 9.50 -14.82 -5.70
N LYS A 179 10.76 -15.20 -5.94
CA LYS A 179 11.15 -16.18 -6.98
C LYS A 179 10.37 -17.50 -6.89
N ASP A 180 10.19 -18.02 -5.68
CA ASP A 180 9.46 -19.28 -5.47
C ASP A 180 7.97 -19.14 -5.77
N THR A 181 7.36 -17.98 -5.47
CA THR A 181 5.96 -17.69 -5.78
C THR A 181 5.72 -17.66 -7.29
N PHE A 182 6.61 -17.01 -8.05
CA PHE A 182 6.55 -17.03 -9.52
C PHE A 182 6.66 -18.45 -10.08
N LYS A 183 7.60 -19.24 -9.54
CA LYS A 183 7.78 -20.63 -9.97
C LYS A 183 6.56 -21.50 -9.70
N LYS A 184 5.90 -21.33 -8.54
CA LYS A 184 4.64 -22.02 -8.21
C LYS A 184 3.51 -21.69 -9.18
N ALA A 185 3.44 -20.42 -9.62
CA ALA A 185 2.46 -19.97 -10.60
C ALA A 185 2.88 -20.21 -12.07
N ASN A 186 3.85 -21.09 -12.32
CA ASN A 186 4.31 -21.46 -13.67
C ASN A 186 4.97 -20.31 -14.46
N PHE A 187 5.64 -19.40 -13.76
CA PHE A 187 6.45 -18.33 -14.35
C PHE A 187 7.94 -18.56 -14.11
N ASP A 188 8.72 -18.53 -15.19
CA ASP A 188 10.17 -18.66 -15.17
C ASP A 188 10.84 -17.29 -15.22
N TRP A 189 11.82 -17.09 -14.34
CA TRP A 189 12.70 -15.93 -14.37
C TRP A 189 13.54 -15.89 -15.65
N LYS A 190 13.70 -14.68 -16.24
CA LYS A 190 14.49 -14.46 -17.46
C LYS A 190 15.69 -13.56 -17.24
N LYS A 191 15.47 -12.38 -16.68
CA LYS A 191 16.54 -11.41 -16.41
C LYS A 191 16.14 -10.49 -15.28
N THR A 192 17.14 -9.96 -14.58
CA THR A 192 16.93 -8.88 -13.60
C THR A 192 17.80 -7.70 -13.98
N THR A 193 17.20 -6.51 -13.90
CA THR A 193 17.88 -5.22 -14.04
C THR A 193 17.77 -4.47 -12.72
N LYS A 194 18.41 -3.30 -12.61
CA LYS A 194 18.22 -2.42 -11.46
C LYS A 194 16.76 -1.99 -11.22
N LYS A 195 15.90 -2.03 -12.25
CA LYS A 195 14.52 -1.50 -12.20
C LYS A 195 13.43 -2.55 -12.18
N ALA A 196 13.68 -3.73 -12.75
CA ALA A 196 12.69 -4.79 -12.84
C ALA A 196 13.35 -6.18 -13.00
N ALA A 197 12.67 -7.19 -12.46
CA ALA A 197 12.87 -8.59 -12.78
C ALA A 197 11.79 -9.05 -13.77
N GLU A 198 12.22 -9.65 -14.88
CA GLU A 198 11.36 -10.14 -15.96
C GLU A 198 11.10 -11.64 -15.77
N PHE A 199 9.83 -12.00 -15.79
CA PHE A 199 9.33 -13.37 -15.73
C PHE A 199 8.47 -13.66 -16.95
N LYS A 200 8.45 -14.92 -17.40
CA LYS A 200 7.62 -15.39 -18.51
C LYS A 200 6.88 -16.65 -18.11
N HIS A 201 5.60 -16.74 -18.43
CA HIS A 201 4.84 -17.98 -18.26
C HIS A 201 5.48 -19.12 -19.05
N MET A 202 5.61 -20.29 -18.43
CA MET A 202 6.42 -21.41 -18.95
C MET A 202 5.79 -22.06 -20.20
N GLU A 203 4.47 -22.02 -20.33
CA GLU A 203 3.72 -22.66 -21.43
C GLU A 203 3.66 -21.82 -22.72
N PHE A 204 4.12 -20.56 -22.71
CA PHE A 204 4.04 -19.66 -23.87
C PHE A 204 5.40 -19.44 -24.53
N GLU A 205 5.40 -19.15 -25.83
CA GLU A 205 6.62 -18.93 -26.61
C GLU A 205 7.24 -17.55 -26.31
N GLU A 206 8.51 -17.33 -26.66
CA GLU A 206 9.18 -16.03 -26.41
C GLU A 206 8.59 -14.86 -27.21
N ARG A 207 7.83 -15.15 -28.27
CA ARG A 207 7.14 -14.14 -29.07
C ARG A 207 5.86 -13.62 -28.41
N ASP A 208 5.33 -14.33 -27.42
CA ASP A 208 4.09 -13.97 -26.73
C ASP A 208 4.36 -12.90 -25.67
N ALA A 209 4.41 -11.65 -26.10
CA ALA A 209 4.67 -10.48 -25.24
C ALA A 209 3.71 -10.39 -24.04
N GLU A 210 2.49 -10.91 -24.18
CA GLU A 210 1.48 -10.93 -23.11
C GLU A 210 1.77 -11.95 -22.00
N ALA A 211 2.59 -12.97 -22.27
CA ALA A 211 2.99 -13.95 -21.26
C ALA A 211 4.10 -13.46 -20.32
N TYR A 212 4.56 -12.22 -20.49
CA TYR A 212 5.59 -11.60 -19.67
C TYR A 212 4.99 -10.80 -18.52
N VAL A 213 5.59 -10.94 -17.34
CA VAL A 213 5.27 -10.19 -16.12
C VAL A 213 6.54 -9.58 -15.57
N TYR A 214 6.46 -8.32 -15.13
CA TYR A 214 7.60 -7.59 -14.58
C TYR A 214 7.40 -7.29 -13.10
N LEU A 215 8.27 -7.82 -12.25
CA LEU A 215 8.37 -7.40 -10.85
C LEU A 215 9.22 -6.13 -10.76
N ILE A 216 8.70 -5.08 -10.14
CA ILE A 216 9.35 -3.77 -10.07
C ILE A 216 9.71 -3.41 -8.63
N ASP A 217 10.84 -2.72 -8.51
CA ASP A 217 11.34 -2.18 -7.25
C ASP A 217 10.70 -0.81 -6.95
N ASN A 218 9.52 -0.87 -6.33
CA ASN A 218 8.80 0.28 -5.81
C ASN A 218 8.70 0.16 -4.28
N VAL A 219 8.22 1.23 -3.64
CA VAL A 219 7.98 1.28 -2.18
C VAL A 219 7.08 0.11 -1.73
N MET A 220 6.16 -0.30 -2.60
CA MET A 220 5.40 -1.54 -2.48
C MET A 220 5.77 -2.48 -3.64
N PRO A 221 5.98 -3.79 -3.38
CA PRO A 221 6.17 -4.78 -4.44
C PRO A 221 5.03 -4.71 -5.46
N THR A 222 5.40 -4.57 -6.72
CA THR A 222 4.45 -4.37 -7.82
C THR A 222 4.79 -5.29 -8.97
N ILE A 223 3.82 -6.02 -9.49
CA ILE A 223 3.94 -6.67 -10.80
C ILE A 223 3.29 -5.81 -11.88
N VAL A 224 3.84 -5.81 -13.09
CA VAL A 224 3.24 -5.13 -14.24
C VAL A 224 2.97 -6.16 -15.32
N VAL A 225 1.73 -6.16 -15.81
CA VAL A 225 1.26 -7.07 -16.86
C VAL A 225 1.00 -6.32 -18.17
N HIS A 226 0.90 -7.10 -19.24
CA HIS A 226 0.70 -6.57 -20.57
C HIS A 226 -0.71 -5.96 -20.76
N PRO A 227 -0.87 -4.80 -21.42
CA PRO A 227 -2.17 -4.13 -21.56
C PRO A 227 -3.28 -4.95 -22.23
N THR A 228 -2.93 -5.88 -23.14
CA THR A 228 -3.93 -6.72 -23.81
C THR A 228 -4.61 -7.72 -22.89
N LEU A 229 -4.01 -8.06 -21.74
CA LEU A 229 -4.62 -8.95 -20.75
C LEU A 229 -5.77 -8.24 -20.03
N ILE A 230 -5.57 -6.96 -19.70
CA ILE A 230 -6.58 -6.14 -19.01
C ILE A 230 -7.78 -5.87 -19.91
N ALA A 231 -7.53 -5.54 -21.18
CA ALA A 231 -8.61 -5.29 -22.14
C ALA A 231 -9.52 -6.51 -22.40
N LYS A 232 -9.09 -7.72 -22.01
CA LYS A 232 -9.84 -8.97 -22.20
C LYS A 232 -10.64 -9.38 -20.97
N GLU A 233 -10.28 -8.90 -19.78
CA GLU A 233 -10.96 -9.23 -18.53
C GLU A 233 -11.23 -7.98 -17.69
N PRO A 234 -12.47 -7.46 -17.69
CA PRO A 234 -12.85 -6.26 -16.93
C PRO A 234 -12.56 -6.39 -15.43
N GLU A 235 -12.65 -7.61 -14.87
CA GLU A 235 -12.31 -7.88 -13.46
C GLU A 235 -10.84 -7.59 -13.14
N LEU A 236 -9.92 -7.83 -14.10
CA LEU A 236 -8.51 -7.49 -13.94
C LEU A 236 -8.26 -5.98 -14.06
N GLU A 237 -9.12 -5.25 -14.78
CA GLU A 237 -9.05 -3.80 -14.91
C GLU A 237 -9.43 -3.10 -13.60
N GLU A 238 -10.45 -3.59 -12.89
CA GLU A 238 -10.85 -3.05 -11.58
C GLU A 238 -9.79 -3.24 -10.50
N MET A 239 -8.96 -4.29 -10.62
CA MET A 239 -7.87 -4.61 -9.69
C MET A 239 -6.55 -3.88 -10.03
N ALA A 240 -6.40 -3.36 -11.26
CA ALA A 240 -5.18 -2.72 -11.72
C ALA A 240 -5.19 -1.21 -11.42
N SER A 241 -4.04 -0.65 -11.03
CA SER A 241 -3.91 0.81 -10.96
C SER A 241 -3.73 1.42 -12.36
N ASP A 242 -3.73 2.76 -12.43
CA ASP A 242 -3.52 3.49 -13.68
C ASP A 242 -2.29 2.99 -14.46
N PRO A 243 -2.35 2.95 -15.81
CA PRO A 243 -1.27 2.43 -16.64
C PRO A 243 0.07 3.10 -16.35
N MET A 244 1.09 2.28 -16.06
CA MET A 244 2.42 2.73 -15.73
C MET A 244 3.35 2.69 -16.94
N LYS A 245 4.15 3.74 -17.13
CA LYS A 245 5.20 3.81 -18.15
C LYS A 245 6.56 3.45 -17.55
N SER A 246 7.31 2.56 -18.20
CA SER A 246 8.69 2.26 -17.79
C SER A 246 9.51 1.69 -18.94
N THR A 247 10.77 2.13 -19.05
CA THR A 247 11.73 1.59 -20.01
C THR A 247 12.17 0.16 -19.69
N ALA A 248 11.85 -0.33 -18.48
CA ALA A 248 12.15 -1.71 -18.07
C ALA A 248 11.19 -2.73 -18.68
N LEU A 249 10.00 -2.30 -19.14
CA LEU A 249 8.95 -3.16 -19.71
C LEU A 249 9.24 -3.50 -21.18
N THR A 250 10.42 -4.04 -21.45
CA THR A 250 11.00 -4.11 -22.81
C THR A 250 10.17 -4.93 -23.80
N LYS A 251 9.33 -5.86 -23.33
CA LYS A 251 8.46 -6.70 -24.16
C LYS A 251 7.08 -6.07 -24.42
N PHE A 252 6.70 -5.02 -23.70
CA PHE A 252 5.36 -4.43 -23.79
C PHE A 252 5.26 -3.37 -24.89
N PRO A 253 4.05 -3.01 -25.37
CA PRO A 253 3.88 -1.96 -26.37
C PRO A 253 4.35 -0.59 -25.85
N LYS A 254 4.75 0.27 -26.78
CA LYS A 254 5.05 1.68 -26.52
C LYS A 254 3.77 2.51 -26.63
N LYS A 255 3.60 3.48 -25.73
CA LYS A 255 2.46 4.41 -25.82
C LYS A 255 2.77 5.52 -26.81
N ILE A 256 1.85 5.80 -27.74
CA ILE A 256 1.94 6.93 -28.66
C ILE A 256 1.30 8.14 -27.99
N GLU A 257 2.06 9.22 -27.80
CA GLU A 257 1.55 10.52 -27.34
C GLU A 257 2.13 11.60 -28.25
N GLU A 258 1.28 12.48 -28.79
CA GLU A 258 1.71 13.64 -29.60
C GLU A 258 2.65 13.27 -30.76
N ASN A 259 2.32 12.23 -31.54
CA ASN A 259 3.13 11.73 -32.67
C ASN A 259 4.57 11.29 -32.33
N THR A 260 4.90 11.10 -31.04
CA THR A 260 6.20 10.55 -30.61
C THR A 260 6.02 9.24 -29.85
N MET A 261 6.85 8.24 -30.18
CA MET A 261 6.88 6.95 -29.51
C MET A 261 7.51 7.11 -28.12
N LYS A 262 6.69 7.06 -27.06
CA LYS A 262 7.18 7.13 -25.67
C LYS A 262 7.52 5.73 -25.13
N SER A 263 7.94 5.68 -23.86
CA SER A 263 8.33 4.46 -23.14
C SER A 263 7.25 3.36 -23.19
N ASN A 264 7.69 2.11 -23.01
CA ASN A 264 6.79 0.96 -22.88
C ASN A 264 5.81 1.16 -21.70
N PHE A 265 4.60 0.62 -21.80
CA PHE A 265 3.58 0.76 -20.77
C PHE A 265 2.88 -0.57 -20.45
N GLY A 266 2.39 -0.69 -19.21
CA GLY A 266 1.66 -1.85 -18.73
C GLY A 266 0.78 -1.48 -17.55
N HIS A 267 0.02 -2.45 -17.04
CA HIS A 267 -0.89 -2.24 -15.92
C HIS A 267 -0.28 -2.82 -14.63
N PRO A 268 -0.07 -1.99 -13.60
CA PRO A 268 0.53 -2.42 -12.35
C PRO A 268 -0.50 -3.04 -11.39
N PHE A 269 -0.06 -4.06 -10.66
CA PHE A 269 -0.75 -4.67 -9.51
C PHE A 269 0.19 -4.65 -8.30
N THR A 270 -0.19 -3.91 -7.27
CA THR A 270 0.52 -3.87 -5.99
C THR A 270 0.01 -4.99 -5.09
N PHE A 271 0.91 -5.64 -4.36
CA PHE A 271 0.57 -6.74 -3.46
C PHE A 271 1.33 -6.62 -2.13
N GLN A 272 0.76 -7.17 -1.05
CA GLN A 272 1.35 -7.08 0.29
C GLN A 272 1.97 -8.39 0.74
N THR A 273 1.36 -9.52 0.36
CA THR A 273 1.79 -10.86 0.77
C THR A 273 2.14 -11.75 -0.42
N ASN A 274 2.88 -12.84 -0.15
CA ASN A 274 3.15 -13.87 -1.15
C ASN A 274 1.85 -14.56 -1.64
N GLY A 275 0.82 -14.64 -0.79
CA GLY A 275 -0.48 -15.19 -1.16
C GLY A 275 -1.23 -14.30 -2.15
N ASP A 276 -1.20 -12.98 -1.94
CA ASP A 276 -1.79 -12.02 -2.88
C ASP A 276 -1.11 -12.12 -4.25
N LEU A 277 0.23 -12.17 -4.26
CA LEU A 277 1.01 -12.33 -5.48
C LEU A 277 0.65 -13.65 -6.20
N GLU A 278 0.58 -14.76 -5.47
CA GLU A 278 0.21 -16.07 -6.03
C GLU A 278 -1.18 -16.04 -6.67
N ALA A 279 -2.18 -15.47 -5.98
CA ALA A 279 -3.53 -15.35 -6.50
C ALA A 279 -3.60 -14.53 -7.81
N ILE A 280 -2.90 -13.39 -7.86
CA ILE A 280 -2.86 -12.55 -9.06
C ILE A 280 -2.16 -13.28 -10.22
N LEU A 281 -1.03 -13.95 -9.95
CA LEU A 281 -0.29 -14.69 -10.98
C LEU A 281 -1.08 -15.89 -11.52
N LEU A 282 -1.80 -16.62 -10.67
CA LEU A 282 -2.67 -17.71 -11.08
C LEU A 282 -3.80 -17.19 -11.98
N ARG A 283 -4.45 -16.08 -11.61
CA ARG A 283 -5.49 -15.46 -12.43
C ARG A 283 -4.95 -15.01 -13.80
N ILE A 284 -3.74 -14.43 -13.84
CA ILE A 284 -3.07 -14.08 -15.10
C ILE A 284 -2.82 -15.33 -15.95
N GLY A 285 -2.36 -16.42 -15.33
CA GLY A 285 -2.17 -17.72 -15.96
C GLY A 285 -3.45 -18.26 -16.58
N GLU A 286 -4.57 -18.20 -15.86
CA GLU A 286 -5.90 -18.61 -16.36
C GLU A 286 -6.32 -17.81 -17.61
N VAL A 287 -6.17 -16.48 -17.56
CA VAL A 287 -6.53 -15.61 -18.69
C VAL A 287 -5.64 -15.87 -19.92
N LEU A 288 -4.36 -16.14 -19.69
CA LEU A 288 -3.44 -16.55 -20.76
C LEU A 288 -3.87 -17.89 -21.37
N GLN A 289 -4.20 -18.88 -20.54
CA GLN A 289 -4.58 -20.22 -21.00
C GLN A 289 -5.92 -20.23 -21.75
N ALA A 290 -6.90 -19.43 -21.32
CA ALA A 290 -8.19 -19.29 -21.97
C ALA A 290 -8.10 -18.80 -23.42
N ARG A 291 -6.98 -18.19 -23.84
CA ARG A 291 -6.70 -17.80 -25.24
C ARG A 291 -6.38 -19.00 -26.15
N THR A 292 -5.87 -20.08 -25.58
CA THR A 292 -5.35 -21.24 -26.33
C THR A 292 -6.44 -22.27 -26.64
N GLN A 293 -7.64 -22.10 -26.07
CA GLN A 293 -8.84 -22.91 -26.33
C GLN A 293 -9.75 -22.22 -27.35
#